data_AF-A0A1J5EQH1-F1
#
_entry.id   AF-A0A1J5EQH1-F1
#
_cell.length_a   1.000
_cell.length_b   1.000
_cell.length_c   1.000
_cell.angle_alpha   90.00
_cell.angle_beta   90.00
_cell.angle_gamma   90.00
#
_symmetry.space_group_name_H-M   'P 1'
#
loop_
_entity.id
_entity.type
_entity.pdbx_description
1 polymer ?
#
loop_
_entity_poly.entity_id
_entity_poly.type
_entity_poly.pdbx_seq_one_letter_code
_entity_poly.pdbx_strand_id
1 'polypeptide(L)'
;MSIKYLFLFLFVLSFWGCAFFSYNREKNEFTGVDSKNRKFVSFESISINLYWGWGLMYVQLNQIYLLHKTRPSRFQNILQKDDLCNSIYFKSDNWLGEIATTSASNDETVDLACGYLLSDIQKNYMTIKHEFADLLKNSLNREFMILDADTSFQVIYWGDSLEIESEQIYNHRTVNYSLKNLNLQDIPDSLYLNRSVYEFYLPKKAFLYSLKIKMNLSFLKDYEPLKIDPKLLPLESPKYKALKASEETLKGK
;
A
#
# COMPACT_ATOMS: atom_id res chain seq x y z
N MET A 1 -27.32 46.93 30.86
CA MET A 1 -26.52 45.79 30.35
C MET A 1 -26.86 45.60 28.87
N SER A 2 -25.91 45.27 27.99
CA SER A 2 -26.03 45.57 26.55
C SER A 2 -26.67 44.46 25.70
N ILE A 3 -27.72 44.80 24.96
CA ILE A 3 -28.37 43.93 23.95
C ILE A 3 -27.56 43.97 22.65
N LYS A 4 -26.33 43.43 22.67
CA LYS A 4 -25.43 43.37 21.50
C LYS A 4 -24.77 42.01 21.23
N TYR A 5 -25.03 40.99 22.05
CA TYR A 5 -24.42 39.66 21.90
C TYR A 5 -25.41 38.52 21.60
N LEU A 6 -26.72 38.77 21.60
CA LEU A 6 -27.75 37.75 21.37
C LEU A 6 -27.95 37.39 19.87
N PHE A 7 -27.51 38.26 18.95
CA PHE A 7 -27.75 38.10 17.50
C PHE A 7 -26.67 37.30 16.75
N LEU A 8 -25.52 37.00 17.38
CA LEU A 8 -24.40 36.33 16.69
C LEU A 8 -24.46 34.79 16.74
N PHE A 9 -25.38 34.21 17.52
CA PHE A 9 -25.43 32.76 17.78
C PHE A 9 -26.54 32.00 17.01
N LEU A 10 -27.40 32.71 16.26
CA LEU A 10 -28.55 32.12 15.57
C LEU A 10 -28.43 32.09 14.03
N PHE A 11 -27.33 32.59 13.46
CA PHE A 11 -27.14 32.66 12.00
C PHE A 11 -26.37 31.48 11.39
N VAL A 12 -25.95 30.51 12.21
CA VAL A 12 -25.09 29.37 11.79
C VAL A 12 -25.89 28.06 11.63
N LEU A 13 -27.12 27.99 12.17
CA LEU A 13 -27.92 26.76 12.24
C LEU A 13 -29.07 26.66 11.21
N SER A 14 -29.20 27.62 10.30
CA SER A 14 -30.31 27.69 9.33
C SER A 14 -29.95 27.25 7.89
N PHE A 15 -28.73 26.75 7.66
CA PHE A 15 -28.26 26.29 6.34
C PHE A 15 -28.12 24.76 6.19
N TRP A 16 -28.95 23.99 6.93
CA TRP A 16 -29.19 22.57 6.65
C TRP A 16 -30.50 22.39 5.86
N GLY A 17 -30.54 22.99 4.66
CA GLY A 17 -31.63 22.77 3.72
C GLY A 17 -31.58 21.36 3.13
N CYS A 18 -32.74 20.71 2.98
CA CYS A 18 -32.83 19.33 2.48
C CYS A 18 -32.43 19.20 1.01
N ALA A 19 -31.14 18.97 0.75
CA ALA A 19 -30.66 18.51 -0.54
C ALA A 19 -31.11 17.05 -0.77
N PHE A 20 -32.25 16.87 -1.44
CA PHE A 20 -32.63 15.58 -2.03
C PHE A 20 -31.57 15.18 -3.06
N PHE A 21 -30.58 14.39 -2.65
CA PHE A 21 -29.64 13.75 -3.57
C PHE A 21 -30.41 12.72 -4.40
N SER A 22 -30.80 13.11 -5.61
CA SER A 22 -31.27 12.16 -6.62
C SER A 22 -30.14 11.19 -6.92
N TYR A 23 -30.23 9.98 -6.38
CA TYR A 23 -29.25 8.92 -6.59
C TYR A 23 -29.40 8.37 -8.01
N ASN A 24 -28.88 9.12 -8.99
CA ASN A 24 -28.71 8.66 -10.37
C ASN A 24 -27.74 7.47 -10.35
N ARG A 25 -28.32 6.27 -10.24
CA ARG A 25 -27.60 5.00 -10.26
C ARG A 25 -27.16 4.67 -11.68
N GLU A 26 -26.21 5.41 -12.20
CA GLU A 26 -25.43 4.99 -13.36
C GLU A 26 -24.85 3.60 -13.06
N LYS A 27 -25.13 2.63 -13.94
CA LYS A 27 -24.50 1.32 -13.90
C LYS A 27 -23.05 1.46 -14.38
N ASN A 28 -22.19 1.99 -13.52
CA ASN A 28 -20.75 1.93 -13.73
C ASN A 28 -20.32 0.46 -13.60
N GLU A 29 -20.14 -0.19 -14.74
CA GLU A 29 -19.43 -1.48 -14.85
C GLU A 29 -17.96 -1.24 -14.53
N PHE A 30 -17.66 -1.19 -13.23
CA PHE A 30 -16.33 -1.01 -12.66
C PHE A 30 -15.44 -2.23 -12.95
N THR A 31 -14.97 -2.29 -14.20
CA THR A 31 -13.66 -2.85 -14.52
C THR A 31 -12.60 -2.12 -13.67
N GLY A 32 -11.54 -2.85 -13.30
CA GLY A 32 -10.61 -2.39 -12.25
C GLY A 32 -9.92 -1.04 -12.54
N VAL A 33 -9.66 -0.29 -11.47
CA VAL A 33 -9.01 1.03 -11.43
C VAL A 33 -9.89 2.20 -11.92
N ASP A 34 -10.49 2.93 -10.96
CA ASP A 34 -11.07 4.26 -11.19
C ASP A 34 -10.04 5.18 -11.85
N SER A 35 -10.41 5.80 -12.97
CA SER A 35 -9.53 6.68 -13.75
C SER A 35 -9.05 7.91 -12.97
N LYS A 36 -9.78 8.33 -11.93
CA LYS A 36 -9.42 9.48 -11.07
C LYS A 36 -8.35 9.16 -10.02
N ASN A 37 -8.18 7.88 -9.66
CA ASN A 37 -7.23 7.43 -8.62
C ASN A 37 -5.97 6.74 -9.19
N ARG A 38 -5.69 6.94 -10.49
CA ARG A 38 -4.50 6.39 -11.15
C ARG A 38 -3.22 7.03 -10.62
N LYS A 39 -2.36 6.22 -10.00
CA LYS A 39 -0.99 6.59 -9.65
C LYS A 39 -0.19 6.91 -10.90
N PHE A 40 0.77 7.84 -10.83
CA PHE A 40 1.66 8.13 -11.97
C PHE A 40 2.75 7.05 -12.15
N VAL A 41 2.86 6.12 -11.21
CA VAL A 41 3.84 5.04 -11.13
C VAL A 41 3.13 3.74 -10.74
N SER A 42 3.57 2.63 -11.31
CA SER A 42 3.08 1.27 -11.08
C SER A 42 4.22 0.26 -11.21
N PHE A 43 3.95 -1.04 -11.07
CA PHE A 43 4.94 -2.12 -11.08
C PHE A 43 4.35 -3.43 -11.63
N GLU A 44 5.20 -4.34 -12.11
CA GLU A 44 4.78 -5.69 -12.52
C GLU A 44 4.54 -6.62 -11.30
N SER A 45 5.40 -6.55 -10.30
CA SER A 45 5.22 -7.34 -9.07
C SER A 45 5.76 -6.62 -7.84
N ILE A 46 5.27 -7.00 -6.66
CA ILE A 46 5.71 -6.49 -5.36
C ILE A 46 6.19 -7.66 -4.50
N SER A 47 7.45 -7.60 -4.07
CA SER A 47 8.07 -8.49 -3.10
C SER A 47 8.05 -7.82 -1.72
N ILE A 48 7.60 -8.52 -0.68
CA ILE A 48 7.60 -8.03 0.71
C ILE A 48 8.30 -9.05 1.60
N ASN A 49 9.28 -8.56 2.37
CA ASN A 49 10.03 -9.30 3.38
C ASN A 49 9.76 -8.65 4.75
N LEU A 50 8.95 -9.31 5.57
CA LEU A 50 8.50 -8.84 6.88
C LEU A 50 9.23 -9.60 8.00
N TYR A 51 10.27 -8.98 8.56
CA TYR A 51 11.07 -9.51 9.67
C TYR A 51 10.38 -9.20 11.00
N TRP A 52 9.40 -10.05 11.33
CA TRP A 52 8.46 -9.79 12.42
C TRP A 52 9.14 -9.55 13.77
N GLY A 53 10.16 -10.34 14.10
CA GLY A 53 10.90 -10.22 15.36
C GLY A 53 11.74 -8.93 15.51
N TRP A 54 11.89 -8.15 14.44
CA TRP A 54 12.59 -6.86 14.45
C TRP A 54 11.68 -5.68 14.09
N GLY A 55 10.39 -5.91 13.84
CA GLY A 55 9.49 -4.87 13.33
C GLY A 55 9.99 -4.25 12.03
N LEU A 56 10.83 -4.95 11.26
CA LEU A 56 11.46 -4.43 10.06
C LEU A 56 10.75 -4.99 8.84
N MET A 57 10.45 -4.13 7.88
CA MET A 57 9.75 -4.49 6.66
C MET A 57 10.47 -3.89 5.46
N TYR A 58 10.85 -4.78 4.54
CA TYR A 58 11.48 -4.42 3.27
C TYR A 58 10.49 -4.72 2.15
N VAL A 59 10.30 -3.76 1.24
CA VAL A 59 9.37 -3.87 0.11
C VAL A 59 10.14 -3.56 -1.17
N GLN A 60 10.04 -4.40 -2.18
CA GLN A 60 10.62 -4.18 -3.50
C GLN A 60 9.52 -4.23 -4.56
N LEU A 61 9.34 -3.11 -5.26
CA LEU A 61 8.47 -2.98 -6.42
C LEU A 61 9.33 -3.30 -7.66
N ASN A 62 9.10 -4.46 -8.26
CA ASN A 62 9.91 -4.97 -9.37
C ASN A 62 9.35 -4.49 -10.71
N GLN A 63 10.24 -4.08 -11.61
CA GLN A 63 9.94 -3.47 -12.91
C GLN A 63 8.93 -2.33 -12.79
N ILE A 64 9.43 -1.13 -12.48
CA ILE A 64 8.62 0.10 -12.39
C ILE A 64 8.13 0.53 -13.78
N TYR A 65 6.87 0.95 -13.84
CA TYR A 65 6.24 1.59 -14.99
C TYR A 65 5.77 3.00 -14.62
N LEU A 66 5.83 3.95 -15.55
CA LEU A 66 5.26 5.30 -15.40
C LEU A 66 4.01 5.47 -16.28
N LEU A 67 3.00 6.18 -15.80
CA LEU A 67 1.80 6.51 -16.56
C LEU A 67 2.21 7.30 -17.82
N HIS A 68 1.72 6.89 -18.99
CA HIS A 68 2.16 7.39 -20.30
C HIS A 68 2.26 8.93 -20.37
N LYS A 69 3.32 9.45 -21.00
CA LYS A 69 3.75 10.87 -21.02
C LYS A 69 4.31 11.44 -19.70
N THR A 70 4.40 10.66 -18.63
CA THR A 70 5.12 11.09 -17.41
C THR A 70 6.64 11.05 -17.65
N ARG A 71 7.32 12.18 -17.48
CA ARG A 71 8.79 12.27 -17.64
C ARG A 71 9.52 11.50 -16.52
N PRO A 72 10.56 10.68 -16.82
CA PRO A 72 11.37 10.01 -15.79
C PRO A 72 11.96 10.92 -14.72
N SER A 73 12.29 12.18 -15.05
CA SER A 73 12.75 13.17 -14.06
C SER A 73 11.72 13.48 -12.96
N ARG A 74 10.41 13.23 -13.18
CA ARG A 74 9.40 13.32 -12.11
C ARG A 74 9.63 12.25 -11.04
N PHE A 75 9.92 11.01 -11.44
CA PHE A 75 10.25 9.92 -10.52
C PHE A 75 11.52 10.26 -9.73
N GLN A 76 12.58 10.68 -10.43
CA GLN A 76 13.86 11.06 -9.81
C GLN A 76 13.70 12.22 -8.80
N ASN A 77 12.95 13.27 -9.15
CA ASN A 77 12.71 14.43 -8.28
C ASN A 77 11.81 14.16 -7.07
N ILE A 78 11.09 13.03 -7.06
CA ILE A 78 10.26 12.59 -5.92
C ILE A 78 11.10 11.65 -5.03
N LEU A 79 11.90 10.77 -5.63
CA LEU A 79 12.85 9.91 -4.91
C LEU A 79 13.91 10.73 -4.15
N GLN A 80 14.41 11.82 -4.76
CA GLN A 80 15.34 12.75 -4.13
C GLN A 80 14.72 13.59 -2.99
N LYS A 81 13.42 13.44 -2.72
CA LYS A 81 12.70 14.02 -1.58
C LYS A 81 12.21 12.95 -0.59
N ASP A 82 12.60 11.69 -0.83
CA ASP A 82 12.15 10.51 -0.12
C ASP A 82 10.62 10.30 -0.08
N ASP A 83 9.93 10.81 -1.10
CA ASP A 83 8.48 10.95 -1.10
C ASP A 83 7.79 9.89 -1.99
N LEU A 84 8.56 9.00 -2.64
CA LEU A 84 8.05 8.08 -3.65
C LEU A 84 7.34 6.88 -2.99
N CYS A 85 8.01 6.20 -2.08
CA CYS A 85 7.43 5.17 -1.25
C CYS A 85 6.42 5.80 -0.27
N ASN A 86 6.77 6.91 0.38
CA ASN A 86 5.96 7.53 1.42
C ASN A 86 4.59 8.03 0.89
N SER A 87 4.54 9.04 0.01
CA SER A 87 3.25 9.65 -0.39
C SER A 87 2.36 8.72 -1.21
N ILE A 88 2.95 7.85 -2.03
CA ILE A 88 2.24 7.09 -3.06
C ILE A 88 1.74 5.75 -2.52
N TYR A 89 2.54 5.05 -1.72
CA TYR A 89 2.32 3.63 -1.46
C TYR A 89 2.05 3.26 -0.01
N PHE A 90 2.57 3.99 1.00
CA PHE A 90 2.55 3.48 2.38
C PHE A 90 2.24 4.50 3.49
N LYS A 91 2.50 5.79 3.29
CA LYS A 91 2.16 6.91 4.22
C LYS A 91 2.43 6.61 5.71
N SER A 92 3.69 6.36 6.05
CA SER A 92 4.12 6.05 7.42
C SER A 92 5.36 6.86 7.76
N ASP A 93 5.38 7.56 8.91
CA ASP A 93 6.52 8.38 9.35
C ASP A 93 7.80 7.55 9.62
N ASN A 94 7.63 6.26 9.91
CA ASN A 94 8.68 5.32 10.33
C ASN A 94 9.47 4.71 9.14
N TRP A 95 9.33 5.26 7.94
CA TRP A 95 10.08 4.85 6.76
C TRP A 95 11.60 5.13 6.92
N LEU A 96 12.44 4.21 6.46
CA LEU A 96 13.89 4.19 6.72
C LEU A 96 14.75 4.68 5.54
N GLY A 97 14.29 4.49 4.32
CA GLY A 97 15.04 4.80 3.10
C GLY A 97 14.38 4.24 1.86
N GLU A 98 14.63 4.85 0.71
CA GLU A 98 14.26 4.31 -0.60
C GLU A 98 15.44 4.35 -1.58
N ILE A 99 15.54 3.34 -2.44
CA ILE A 99 16.60 3.20 -3.44
C ILE A 99 16.02 2.59 -4.71
N ALA A 100 16.30 3.20 -5.86
CA ALA A 100 15.98 2.64 -7.16
C ALA A 100 17.25 2.09 -7.82
N THR A 101 17.18 0.87 -8.33
CA THR A 101 18.28 0.12 -8.95
C THR A 101 17.87 -0.38 -10.34
N THR A 102 18.83 -0.81 -11.16
CA THR A 102 18.53 -1.67 -12.30
C THR A 102 17.80 -2.93 -11.81
N SER A 103 16.80 -3.42 -12.53
CA SER A 103 16.09 -4.64 -12.14
C SER A 103 16.98 -5.86 -12.31
N ALA A 104 16.91 -6.78 -11.33
CA ALA A 104 17.57 -8.09 -11.44
C ALA A 104 16.93 -8.99 -12.52
N SER A 105 15.76 -8.61 -13.04
CA SER A 105 14.99 -9.40 -14.02
C SER A 105 15.11 -8.91 -15.47
N ASN A 106 15.44 -7.62 -15.67
CA ASN A 106 15.56 -6.99 -16.98
C ASN A 106 16.39 -5.69 -16.84
N ASP A 107 17.58 -5.64 -17.46
CA ASP A 107 18.54 -4.55 -17.30
C ASP A 107 18.10 -3.22 -17.95
N GLU A 108 17.07 -3.24 -18.80
CA GLU A 108 16.44 -2.03 -19.31
C GLU A 108 15.45 -1.37 -18.33
N THR A 109 15.15 -2.02 -17.20
CA THR A 109 14.09 -1.60 -16.26
C THR A 109 14.64 -1.28 -14.87
N VAL A 110 13.83 -0.57 -14.08
CA VAL A 110 14.17 -0.12 -12.73
C VAL A 110 13.35 -0.87 -11.70
N ASP A 111 13.97 -1.39 -10.65
CA ASP A 111 13.30 -1.81 -9.41
C ASP A 111 13.37 -0.68 -8.37
N LEU A 112 12.37 -0.60 -7.48
CA LEU A 112 12.39 0.29 -6.31
C LEU A 112 12.32 -0.52 -5.02
N ALA A 113 13.29 -0.34 -4.13
CA ALA A 113 13.25 -0.87 -2.78
C ALA A 113 12.95 0.23 -1.75
N CYS A 114 12.08 -0.09 -0.79
CA CYS A 114 11.70 0.74 0.35
C CYS A 114 11.94 -0.02 1.66
N GLY A 115 12.48 0.62 2.68
CA GLY A 115 12.57 0.08 4.04
C GLY A 115 11.66 0.79 5.04
N TYR A 116 11.07 0.05 5.99
CA TYR A 116 10.26 0.58 7.10
C TYR A 116 10.66 -0.07 8.41
N LEU A 117 10.68 0.75 9.45
CA LEU A 117 10.37 0.26 10.79
C LEU A 117 8.84 0.31 10.92
N LEU A 118 8.22 -0.79 11.32
CA LEU A 118 6.83 -0.81 11.77
C LEU A 118 6.77 -0.19 13.18
N SER A 119 5.60 0.24 13.63
CA SER A 119 5.51 0.81 14.99
C SER A 119 6.01 -0.16 16.06
N ASP A 120 6.57 0.42 17.12
CA ASP A 120 7.30 -0.25 18.22
C ASP A 120 6.75 -1.65 18.56
N ILE A 121 7.59 -2.66 18.30
CA ILE A 121 7.32 -4.10 18.47
C ILE A 121 6.73 -4.41 19.85
N GLN A 122 7.10 -3.64 20.87
CA GLN A 122 6.66 -3.83 22.25
C GLN A 122 5.21 -3.36 22.50
N LYS A 123 4.61 -2.57 21.59
CA LYS A 123 3.36 -1.86 21.86
C LYS A 123 2.09 -2.59 21.40
N ASN A 124 2.01 -3.18 20.20
CA ASN A 124 0.88 -4.04 19.82
C ASN A 124 1.04 -4.83 18.51
N TYR A 125 0.59 -6.10 18.46
CA TYR A 125 0.36 -6.84 17.21
C TYR A 125 -0.73 -6.18 16.35
N MET A 126 -1.75 -5.61 16.98
CA MET A 126 -2.85 -4.94 16.27
C MET A 126 -2.32 -3.84 15.35
N THR A 127 -1.44 -2.97 15.84
CA THR A 127 -0.88 -1.87 15.03
C THR A 127 -0.10 -2.39 13.83
N ILE A 128 0.76 -3.39 14.01
CA ILE A 128 1.54 -3.98 12.92
C ILE A 128 0.61 -4.68 11.89
N LYS A 129 -0.48 -5.32 12.32
CA LYS A 129 -1.50 -5.85 11.39
C LYS A 129 -2.18 -4.75 10.59
N HIS A 130 -2.52 -3.62 11.20
CA HIS A 130 -3.11 -2.48 10.49
C HIS A 130 -2.13 -1.84 9.51
N GLU A 131 -0.88 -1.56 9.93
CA GLU A 131 0.16 -1.04 9.03
C GLU A 131 0.41 -1.95 7.83
N PHE A 132 0.45 -3.28 8.04
CA PHE A 132 0.62 -4.25 6.96
C PHE A 132 -0.62 -4.39 6.06
N ALA A 133 -1.84 -4.25 6.61
CA ALA A 133 -3.08 -4.23 5.82
C ALA A 133 -3.19 -2.95 4.96
N ASP A 134 -2.92 -1.77 5.53
CA ASP A 134 -2.91 -0.49 4.82
C ASP A 134 -1.82 -0.45 3.74
N LEU A 135 -0.67 -1.06 3.99
CA LEU A 135 0.40 -1.25 3.01
C LEU A 135 -0.05 -2.06 1.79
N LEU A 136 -0.64 -3.24 2.01
CA LEU A 136 -1.15 -4.08 0.94
C LEU A 136 -2.28 -3.38 0.18
N LYS A 137 -3.17 -2.68 0.91
CA LYS A 137 -4.29 -1.92 0.38
C LYS A 137 -3.86 -0.81 -0.57
N ASN A 138 -2.98 0.07 -0.09
CA ASN A 138 -2.48 1.20 -0.88
C ASN A 138 -1.63 0.71 -2.08
N SER A 139 -0.88 -0.39 -1.95
CA SER A 139 -0.03 -0.91 -3.02
C SER A 139 -0.79 -1.64 -4.12
N LEU A 140 -1.75 -2.49 -3.74
CA LEU A 140 -2.48 -3.37 -4.66
C LEU A 140 -3.85 -2.80 -5.08
N ASN A 141 -4.23 -1.63 -4.55
CA ASN A 141 -5.50 -0.92 -4.78
C ASN A 141 -6.74 -1.80 -4.55
N ARG A 142 -6.72 -2.52 -3.42
CA ARG A 142 -7.73 -3.50 -2.98
C ARG A 142 -7.95 -3.33 -1.48
N GLU A 143 -9.09 -3.75 -0.97
CA GLU A 143 -9.33 -3.76 0.48
C GLU A 143 -8.73 -5.04 1.09
N PHE A 144 -8.11 -4.91 2.26
CA PHE A 144 -7.50 -6.00 3.03
C PHE A 144 -7.94 -5.94 4.49
N MET A 145 -8.11 -7.11 5.10
CA MET A 145 -8.38 -7.29 6.52
C MET A 145 -7.48 -8.41 7.05
N ILE A 146 -6.91 -8.23 8.25
CA ILE A 146 -6.01 -9.22 8.87
C ILE A 146 -6.54 -9.59 10.25
N LEU A 147 -7.14 -10.77 10.34
CA LEU A 147 -7.73 -11.32 11.56
C LEU A 147 -6.73 -12.13 12.38
N ASP A 148 -6.98 -12.26 13.68
CA ASP A 148 -6.25 -13.17 14.56
C ASP A 148 -6.96 -14.53 14.59
N ALA A 149 -6.29 -15.59 14.15
CA ALA A 149 -6.68 -16.99 14.38
C ALA A 149 -5.62 -17.65 15.29
N ASP A 150 -5.88 -18.81 15.90
CA ASP A 150 -5.00 -19.35 16.96
C ASP A 150 -3.51 -19.44 16.59
N THR A 151 -3.21 -19.99 15.41
CA THR A 151 -1.84 -20.32 14.95
C THR A 151 -1.39 -19.55 13.71
N SER A 152 -2.19 -18.57 13.24
CA SER A 152 -1.87 -17.70 12.10
C SER A 152 -2.57 -16.33 12.21
N PHE A 153 -2.04 -15.29 11.55
CA PHE A 153 -2.87 -14.14 11.20
C PHE A 153 -3.51 -14.45 9.82
N GLN A 154 -4.83 -14.34 9.72
CA GLN A 154 -5.62 -14.69 8.53
C GLN A 154 -5.81 -13.42 7.69
N VAL A 155 -5.32 -13.43 6.45
CA VAL A 155 -5.45 -12.29 5.52
C VAL A 155 -6.65 -12.54 4.62
N ILE A 156 -7.60 -11.61 4.63
CA ILE A 156 -8.80 -11.58 3.79
C ILE A 156 -8.69 -10.38 2.85
N TYR A 157 -9.07 -10.55 1.58
CA TYR A 157 -9.10 -9.44 0.62
C TYR A 157 -10.22 -9.60 -0.42
N TRP A 158 -10.58 -8.48 -1.07
CA TRP A 158 -11.70 -8.42 -2.03
C TRP A 158 -11.25 -8.00 -3.44
N GLY A 159 -11.82 -8.64 -4.46
CA GLY A 159 -11.52 -8.37 -5.88
C GLY A 159 -11.24 -9.66 -6.66
N ASP A 160 -10.40 -9.58 -7.69
CA ASP A 160 -9.91 -10.75 -8.43
C ASP A 160 -8.97 -11.60 -7.56
N SER A 161 -8.58 -12.80 -8.01
CA SER A 161 -7.47 -13.51 -7.35
C SER A 161 -6.17 -12.70 -7.37
N LEU A 162 -5.25 -13.02 -6.45
CA LEU A 162 -3.85 -12.57 -6.48
C LEU A 162 -2.98 -13.77 -6.85
N GLU A 163 -1.95 -13.55 -7.67
CA GLU A 163 -0.92 -14.55 -7.88
C GLU A 163 0.18 -14.33 -6.83
N ILE A 164 0.24 -15.22 -5.83
CA ILE A 164 1.12 -15.10 -4.66
C ILE A 164 2.17 -16.22 -4.70
N GLU A 165 3.43 -15.84 -4.81
CA GLU A 165 4.61 -16.70 -4.69
C GLU A 165 5.16 -16.60 -3.26
N SER A 166 5.04 -17.68 -2.47
CA SER A 166 5.60 -17.80 -1.12
C SER A 166 5.64 -19.27 -0.68
N GLU A 167 6.68 -19.69 0.04
CA GLU A 167 6.77 -21.01 0.66
C GLU A 167 5.99 -21.11 1.99
N GLN A 168 5.53 -19.98 2.53
CA GLN A 168 5.02 -19.85 3.89
C GLN A 168 3.52 -19.56 3.95
N ILE A 169 2.95 -19.10 2.85
CA ILE A 169 1.52 -18.85 2.69
C ILE A 169 0.81 -20.14 2.29
N TYR A 170 -0.30 -20.44 2.95
CA TYR A 170 -1.08 -21.65 2.70
C TYR A 170 -2.59 -21.36 2.68
N ASN A 171 -3.36 -22.32 2.15
CA ASN A 171 -4.82 -22.27 2.00
C ASN A 171 -5.33 -21.01 1.26
N HIS A 172 -4.62 -20.54 0.22
CA HIS A 172 -5.13 -19.47 -0.63
C HIS A 172 -6.36 -19.94 -1.40
N ARG A 173 -7.53 -19.34 -1.13
CA ARG A 173 -8.83 -19.80 -1.67
C ARG A 173 -9.88 -18.69 -1.73
N THR A 174 -10.86 -18.87 -2.60
CA THR A 174 -12.13 -18.11 -2.57
C THR A 174 -12.98 -18.54 -1.38
N VAL A 175 -13.70 -17.61 -0.75
CA VAL A 175 -14.51 -17.87 0.45
C VAL A 175 -15.85 -17.15 0.41
N ASN A 176 -16.94 -17.92 0.60
CA ASN A 176 -18.29 -17.37 0.71
C ASN A 176 -18.56 -16.88 2.13
N TYR A 177 -18.08 -15.68 2.46
CA TYR A 177 -18.38 -15.03 3.73
C TYR A 177 -19.87 -14.66 3.85
N SER A 178 -20.59 -15.36 4.74
CA SER A 178 -21.83 -14.82 5.30
C SER A 178 -21.48 -13.61 6.15
N LEU A 179 -21.75 -12.41 5.63
CA LEU A 179 -21.46 -11.11 6.28
C LEU A 179 -21.97 -11.02 7.73
N LYS A 180 -23.02 -11.78 8.09
CA LYS A 180 -23.58 -11.87 9.44
C LYS A 180 -22.62 -12.44 10.51
N ASN A 181 -21.52 -13.09 10.11
CA ASN A 181 -20.60 -13.76 11.03
C ASN A 181 -19.35 -12.92 11.35
N LEU A 182 -19.19 -11.76 10.70
CA LEU A 182 -18.16 -10.78 11.02
C LEU A 182 -18.77 -9.69 11.91
N ASN A 183 -18.03 -9.20 12.92
CA ASN A 183 -18.41 -7.99 13.65
C ASN A 183 -18.05 -6.77 12.79
N LEU A 184 -18.92 -6.45 11.81
CA LEU A 184 -18.69 -5.49 10.73
C LEU A 184 -18.61 -4.00 11.15
N GLN A 185 -18.37 -3.66 12.42
CA GLN A 185 -18.35 -2.26 12.87
C GLN A 185 -17.26 -1.41 12.17
N ASP A 186 -16.19 -2.03 11.69
CA ASP A 186 -15.09 -1.38 10.98
C ASP A 186 -15.18 -1.48 9.44
N ILE A 187 -16.24 -2.07 8.88
CA ILE A 187 -16.36 -2.34 7.43
C ILE A 187 -17.43 -1.43 6.79
N PRO A 188 -17.07 -0.50 5.87
CA PRO A 188 -18.05 0.34 5.19
C PRO A 188 -19.03 -0.46 4.30
N ASP A 189 -20.33 -0.39 4.62
CA ASP A 189 -21.42 -1.16 3.98
C ASP A 189 -21.45 -1.10 2.43
N SER A 190 -20.96 -0.01 1.84
CA SER A 190 -21.07 0.27 0.41
C SER A 190 -20.10 -0.50 -0.50
N LEU A 191 -19.09 -1.17 0.05
CA LEU A 191 -17.96 -1.69 -0.74
C LEU A 191 -18.03 -3.19 -1.11
N TYR A 192 -18.81 -4.01 -0.40
CA TYR A 192 -18.46 -5.45 -0.27
C TYR A 192 -19.49 -6.47 -0.80
N LEU A 193 -20.72 -6.08 -1.14
CA LEU A 193 -21.82 -7.04 -1.38
C LEU A 193 -21.73 -7.86 -2.68
N ASN A 194 -20.93 -7.44 -3.68
CA ASN A 194 -20.93 -8.00 -5.05
C ASN A 194 -19.53 -8.42 -5.56
N ARG A 195 -18.55 -8.66 -4.69
CA ARG A 195 -17.18 -9.04 -5.11
C ARG A 195 -16.74 -10.36 -4.49
N SER A 196 -15.97 -11.14 -5.25
CA SER A 196 -15.30 -12.34 -4.73
C SER A 196 -14.41 -11.96 -3.54
N VAL A 197 -14.51 -12.76 -2.49
CA VAL A 197 -13.65 -12.67 -1.31
C VAL A 197 -12.66 -13.82 -1.36
N TYR A 198 -11.41 -13.52 -1.06
CA TYR A 198 -10.33 -14.49 -0.97
C TYR A 198 -9.67 -14.40 0.40
N GLU A 199 -9.07 -15.51 0.83
CA GLU A 199 -8.24 -15.53 2.03
C GLU A 199 -6.96 -16.34 1.82
N PHE A 200 -5.97 -16.07 2.66
CA PHE A 200 -4.77 -16.89 2.86
C PHE A 200 -4.24 -16.70 4.30
N TYR A 201 -3.33 -17.58 4.74
CA TYR A 201 -2.88 -17.61 6.13
C TYR A 201 -1.37 -17.41 6.27
N LEU A 202 -0.95 -16.66 7.30
CA LEU A 202 0.44 -16.38 7.66
C LEU A 202 0.75 -16.98 9.06
N PRO A 203 1.67 -17.95 9.20
CA PRO A 203 1.87 -18.69 10.45
C PRO A 203 2.68 -17.90 11.50
N LYS A 204 2.08 -17.58 12.67
CA LYS A 204 2.60 -16.61 13.67
C LYS A 204 4.07 -16.77 14.07
N LYS A 205 4.55 -18.02 14.04
CA LYS A 205 5.88 -18.44 14.52
C LYS A 205 6.98 -18.22 13.47
N ALA A 206 6.65 -17.81 12.25
CA ALA A 206 7.66 -17.45 11.26
C ALA A 206 8.36 -16.13 11.65
N PHE A 207 9.68 -16.15 11.63
CA PHE A 207 10.51 -15.00 12.00
C PHE A 207 10.59 -13.94 10.89
N LEU A 208 10.62 -14.40 9.65
CA LEU A 208 10.49 -13.64 8.42
C LEU A 208 9.29 -14.19 7.66
N TYR A 209 8.45 -13.31 7.10
CA TYR A 209 7.48 -13.65 6.06
C TYR A 209 7.99 -13.09 4.73
N SER A 210 8.23 -13.96 3.75
CA SER A 210 8.60 -13.59 2.38
C SER A 210 7.47 -13.94 1.42
N LEU A 211 6.99 -12.94 0.70
CA LEU A 211 5.90 -13.08 -0.28
C LEU A 211 6.14 -12.18 -1.48
N LYS A 212 5.84 -12.67 -2.68
CA LYS A 212 5.87 -11.90 -3.92
C LYS A 212 4.52 -12.01 -4.61
N ILE A 213 3.96 -10.87 -5.02
CA ILE A 213 2.64 -10.78 -5.63
C ILE A 213 2.80 -10.22 -7.04
N LYS A 214 2.32 -10.95 -8.06
CA LYS A 214 2.29 -10.44 -9.44
C LYS A 214 1.01 -9.65 -9.69
N MET A 215 1.13 -8.55 -10.43
CA MET A 215 0.02 -7.72 -10.86
C MET A 215 -0.55 -8.23 -12.18
N ASN A 216 -1.86 -8.07 -12.38
CA ASN A 216 -2.47 -8.31 -13.68
C ASN A 216 -1.98 -7.25 -14.68
N LEU A 217 -1.14 -7.66 -15.64
CA LEU A 217 -0.51 -6.79 -16.63
C LEU A 217 -1.50 -5.95 -17.44
N SER A 218 -2.77 -6.35 -17.55
CA SER A 218 -3.80 -5.53 -18.23
C SER A 218 -4.07 -4.18 -17.55
N PHE A 219 -3.72 -4.02 -16.26
CA PHE A 219 -3.73 -2.73 -15.56
C PHE A 219 -2.59 -1.80 -15.99
N LEU A 220 -1.50 -2.33 -16.55
CA LEU A 220 -0.33 -1.56 -17.02
C LEU A 220 -0.48 -1.01 -18.44
N LYS A 221 -1.59 -1.29 -19.14
CA LYS A 221 -1.84 -0.91 -20.55
C LYS A 221 -1.67 0.59 -20.88
N ASP A 222 -1.84 1.46 -19.88
CA ASP A 222 -1.77 2.92 -20.00
C ASP A 222 -0.43 3.48 -19.45
N TYR A 223 0.55 2.61 -19.19
CA TYR A 223 1.86 2.89 -18.61
C TYR A 223 3.00 2.40 -19.52
N GLU A 224 4.19 2.97 -19.35
CA GLU A 224 5.42 2.66 -20.08
C GLU A 224 6.52 2.25 -19.09
N PRO A 225 7.39 1.27 -19.39
CA PRO A 225 8.50 0.89 -18.51
C PRO A 225 9.39 2.08 -18.16
N LEU A 226 9.77 2.21 -16.89
CA LEU A 226 10.72 3.24 -16.45
C LEU A 226 12.13 2.89 -16.91
N LYS A 227 12.55 3.49 -18.03
CA LYS A 227 13.94 3.45 -18.49
C LYS A 227 14.74 4.64 -17.94
N ILE A 228 15.87 4.34 -17.31
CA ILE A 228 16.89 5.28 -16.82
C ILE A 228 18.25 4.74 -17.30
N ASP A 229 19.19 5.61 -17.68
CA ASP A 229 20.57 5.17 -18.01
C ASP A 229 21.17 4.44 -16.78
N PRO A 230 21.61 3.17 -16.91
CA PRO A 230 22.21 2.42 -15.79
C PRO A 230 23.38 3.12 -15.11
N LYS A 231 24.09 4.04 -15.78
CA LYS A 231 25.16 4.85 -15.18
C LYS A 231 24.67 5.91 -14.18
N LEU A 232 23.36 6.17 -14.15
CA LEU A 232 22.70 7.06 -13.19
C LEU A 232 22.05 6.27 -12.03
N LEU A 233 22.19 4.94 -12.02
CA LEU A 233 21.73 4.05 -10.95
C LEU A 233 22.94 3.56 -10.12
N PRO A 234 22.79 3.28 -8.81
CA PRO A 234 21.56 3.41 -8.03
C PRO A 234 21.18 4.87 -7.73
N LEU A 235 19.88 5.15 -7.77
CA LEU A 235 19.31 6.40 -7.26
C LEU A 235 18.93 6.18 -5.79
N GLU A 236 19.80 6.62 -4.89
CA GLU A 236 19.64 6.55 -3.44
C GLU A 236 18.97 7.82 -2.87
N SER A 237 17.96 7.66 -2.02
CA SER A 237 17.27 8.76 -1.34
C SER A 237 18.09 9.36 -0.17
N PRO A 238 17.81 10.60 0.27
CA PRO A 238 18.45 11.22 1.43
C PRO A 238 18.50 10.38 2.72
N LYS A 239 17.39 9.78 3.21
CA LYS A 239 17.49 8.90 4.41
C LYS A 239 18.25 7.60 4.11
N TYR A 240 18.12 7.03 2.91
CA TYR A 240 18.88 5.82 2.56
C TYR A 240 20.41 6.08 2.65
N LYS A 241 20.86 7.24 2.16
CA LYS A 241 22.26 7.69 2.30
C LYS A 241 22.66 7.88 3.76
N ALA A 242 21.79 8.47 4.59
CA ALA A 242 22.06 8.65 6.02
C ALA A 242 22.16 7.30 6.77
N LEU A 243 21.31 6.33 6.43
CA LEU A 243 21.35 4.97 6.98
C LEU A 243 22.67 4.26 6.61
N LYS A 244 23.04 4.31 5.33
CA LYS A 244 24.29 3.73 4.80
C LYS A 244 25.54 4.31 5.46
N ALA A 245 25.61 5.63 5.61
CA ALA A 245 26.72 6.29 6.31
C ALA A 245 26.78 5.93 7.81
N SER A 246 25.63 5.69 8.45
CA SER A 246 25.56 5.18 9.83
C SER A 246 26.12 3.76 9.93
N GLU A 247 25.77 2.87 9.01
CA GLU A 247 26.34 1.52 8.94
C GLU A 247 27.86 1.52 8.74
N GLU A 248 28.39 2.36 7.85
CA GLU A 248 29.84 2.50 7.62
C GLU A 248 30.55 2.99 8.90
N THR A 249 29.93 3.93 9.63
CA THR A 249 30.42 4.42 10.93
C THR A 249 30.39 3.36 12.04
N LEU A 250 29.50 2.36 11.94
CA LEU A 250 29.43 1.22 12.87
C LEU A 250 30.39 0.10 12.50
N LYS A 251 30.66 -0.13 11.21
CA LYS A 251 31.61 -1.14 10.71
C LYS A 251 33.09 -0.73 10.89
N GLY A 252 33.35 0.55 11.17
CA GLY A 252 34.67 1.08 11.51
C GLY A 252 35.00 1.09 13.02
N LYS A 253 34.34 0.25 13.82
CA LYS A 253 34.52 0.13 15.28
C LYS A 253 34.68 -1.33 15.70
#